data_AF-A0AA96G214-F1
#
_entry.id   AF-A0AA96G214-F1
#
_cell.length_a   1.000
_cell.length_b   1.000
_cell.length_c   1.000
_cell.angle_alpha   90.00
_cell.angle_beta   90.00
_cell.angle_gamma   90.00
#
_symmetry.space_group_name_H-M   'P 1'
#
loop_
_entity.id
_entity.type
_entity.pdbx_description
1 polymer ?
#
loop_
_entity_poly.entity_id
_entity_poly.type
_entity_poly.pdbx_seq_one_letter_code
_entity_poly.pdbx_strand_id
1 'polypeptide(L)' 'MDDASPGRVRDSKDPDGPALAFTPAAWQSFVTAVRAGDFD' A
#
# COMPACT_ATOMS: atom_id res chain seq x y z
N MET A 1 16.42 -5.76 9.54
CA MET A 1 15.06 -5.98 9.00
C MET A 1 14.76 -4.78 8.12
N ASP A 2 15.07 -4.87 6.83
CA ASP A 2 14.46 -3.97 5.85
C ASP A 2 13.02 -4.44 5.63
N ASP A 3 12.21 -4.31 6.69
CA ASP A 3 10.80 -4.74 6.73
C ASP A 3 9.88 -3.77 5.97
N ALA A 4 10.47 -2.75 5.34
CA ALA A 4 9.77 -1.66 4.69
C ALA A 4 9.56 -1.88 3.19
N SER A 5 9.50 -3.13 2.70
CA SER A 5 8.80 -3.36 1.44
C SER A 5 7.31 -3.16 1.72
N PRO A 6 6.68 -2.07 1.25
CA PRO A 6 5.35 -1.60 1.70
C PRO A 6 4.16 -2.52 1.35
N GLY A 7 4.43 -3.77 0.98
CA GLY A 7 3.45 -4.75 0.55
C GLY A 7 3.00 -4.53 -0.89
N ARG A 8 2.56 -5.62 -1.52
CA ARG A 8 1.80 -5.59 -2.77
C ARG A 8 0.35 -5.87 -2.42
N VAL A 9 -0.57 -5.04 -2.90
CA VAL A 9 -2.01 -5.30 -2.75
C VAL A 9 -2.42 -6.24 -3.88
N ARG A 10 -2.95 -7.41 -3.50
CA ARG A 10 -3.42 -8.46 -4.43
C ARG A 10 -4.94 -8.56 -4.32
N ASP A 11 -5.59 -8.84 -5.44
CA ASP A 11 -6.99 -9.30 -5.42
C ASP A 11 -7.01 -10.75 -4.92
N SER A 12 -7.68 -11.01 -3.80
CA SER A 12 -7.77 -12.37 -3.26
C SER A 12 -8.63 -13.29 -4.14
N LYS A 13 -9.48 -12.73 -5.01
CA LYS A 13 -10.36 -13.49 -5.92
C LYS A 13 -9.68 -13.86 -7.24
N ASP A 14 -8.57 -13.19 -7.56
CA ASP A 14 -7.69 -13.51 -8.67
C ASP A 14 -6.24 -13.60 -8.16
N PRO A 15 -5.90 -14.72 -7.48
CA PRO A 15 -4.62 -14.88 -6.81
C PRO A 15 -3.44 -14.95 -7.77
N ASP A 16 -3.66 -15.10 -9.09
CA ASP A 16 -2.62 -15.06 -10.13
C ASP A 16 -2.61 -13.74 -10.91
N GLY A 17 -3.64 -12.90 -10.70
CA GLY A 17 -3.80 -11.59 -11.34
C GLY A 17 -2.73 -10.56 -10.97
N PRO A 18 -2.75 -9.36 -11.58
CA PRO A 18 -1.78 -8.31 -11.32
C PRO A 18 -1.85 -7.79 -9.87
N ALA A 19 -0.70 -7.33 -9.35
CA ALA A 19 -0.61 -6.73 -8.02
C ALA A 19 -0.40 -5.23 -8.12
N LEU A 20 -1.06 -4.45 -7.27
CA LEU A 20 -0.75 -3.04 -7.09
C LEU A 20 0.47 -2.91 -6.17
N ALA A 21 1.53 -2.27 -6.67
CA ALA A 21 2.76 -2.04 -5.93
C ALA A 21 2.92 -0.55 -5.61
N PHE A 22 3.23 -0.26 -4.35
CA PHE A 22 3.57 1.09 -3.90
C PHE A 22 5.08 1.23 -3.72
N THR A 23 5.61 2.42 -3.99
CA THR A 23 6.93 2.77 -3.46
C THR A 23 6.84 2.98 -1.95
N PRO A 24 7.92 2.80 -1.18
CA PRO A 24 7.91 3.06 0.26
C PRO A 24 7.45 4.48 0.61
N ALA A 25 7.88 5.48 -0.17
CA ALA A 25 7.49 6.86 0.01
C ALA A 25 5.98 7.08 -0.22
N ALA A 26 5.43 6.50 -1.30
CA ALA A 26 4.01 6.62 -1.60
C ALA A 26 3.13 6.00 -0.51
N TRP A 27 3.54 4.85 0.04
CA TRP A 27 2.85 4.21 1.16
C TRP A 27 2.87 5.06 2.43
N GLN A 28 4.02 5.64 2.78
CA GLN A 28 4.14 6.53 3.95
C GLN A 28 3.26 7.77 3.82
N SER A 29 3.23 8.41 2.65
CA SER A 29 2.35 9.56 2.36
C SER A 29 0.87 9.17 2.51
N PHE A 30 0.48 8.02 1.95
CA PHE A 30 -0.90 7.51 2.06
C PHE A 30 -1.32 7.31 3.52
N VAL A 31 -0.52 6.59 4.32
CA VAL A 31 -0.84 6.34 5.74
C VAL A 31 -0.91 7.64 6.54
N THR A 32 -0.05 8.62 6.22
CA THR A 32 -0.06 9.93 6.87
C THR A 32 -1.37 10.66 6.60
N ALA A 33 -1.80 10.72 5.34
CA ALA A 33 -3.04 11.36 4.93
C ALA A 33 -4.30 10.69 5.53
N VAL A 34 -4.32 9.34 5.58
CA VAL A 34 -5.41 8.60 6.26
C VAL A 34 -5.50 8.98 7.74
N ARG A 35 -4.37 9.06 8.44
CA ARG A 35 -4.34 9.44 9.87
C ARG A 35 -4.75 10.90 10.10
N ALA A 36 -4.48 11.77 9.15
CA ALA A 36 -4.91 13.17 9.19
C ALA A 36 -6.42 13.34 8.93
N GLY A 37 -7.09 12.32 8.41
CA GLY A 37 -8.50 12.38 8.03
C GLY A 37 -8.72 13.03 6.66
N ASP A 38 -7.70 13.06 5.80
CA ASP A 38 -7.75 13.76 4.50
C ASP A 38 -8.67 13.08 3.45
N PHE A 39 -9.21 11.90 3.76
CA PHE A 39 -10.02 11.07 2.84
C PHE A 39 -11.44 10.78 3.33
N ASP A 40 -11.93 11.51 4.35
CA ASP A 40 -13.32 11.46 4.82
C ASP A 40 -14.23 12.40 3.99
#